data_AF-A0A497MQW7-F1
#
_entry.id   AF-A0A497MQW7-F1
#
_cell.length_a   1.000
_cell.length_b   1.000
_cell.length_c   1.000
_cell.angle_alpha   90.00
_cell.angle_beta   90.00
_cell.angle_gamma   90.00
#
_symmetry.space_group_name_H-M   'P 1'
#
loop_
_entity.id
_entity.type
_entity.pdbx_description
1 polymer ?
#
loop_
_entity_poly.entity_id
_entity_poly.type
_entity_poly.pdbx_seq_one_letter_code
_entity_poly.pdbx_strand_id
1 'polypeptide(L)'
;MAEPPLPRCRRPLEVFKRFSGNPILKPLRGSPWESRRVFNCAAFYERGRIHRVYWAQGEDNISRLGYASTSDGFHIEERLKHPIFQPSSSRFEMYGCEDPRLTKLNGKLYMTYTAYGRTLRWRKTSKLRLAQIGLTWISLKDFLEKRWRWGPRIYPLPYVDDKNCVLFPEKFDGKYVMYHRIPPHIWISYSASLEDWSKSFHRIVMQPQEEWEWVKIGSGAPPIKLGEGWLLIYHGVDRYFNYRLGLALISKDDPENIVKLRVPVLEPKEPYEKTRNGQGIVFTCGAVPLDGEIIVYYGGADRVVGAAKADISELLSLFEKKKLVSPAKQF
;
A
#
# COMPACT_ATOMS: atom_id res chain seq x y z
N MET A 1 -26.26 10.61 -32.22
CA MET A 1 -25.62 9.36 -31.79
C MET A 1 -25.92 9.21 -30.30
N ALA A 2 -26.63 8.16 -29.91
CA ALA A 2 -26.91 7.90 -28.50
C ALA A 2 -25.60 7.50 -27.80
N GLU A 3 -25.34 8.07 -26.62
CA GLU A 3 -24.23 7.62 -25.77
C GLU A 3 -24.39 6.10 -25.50
N PRO A 4 -23.29 5.32 -25.56
CA PRO A 4 -23.37 3.91 -25.21
C PRO A 4 -23.87 3.77 -23.77
N PRO A 5 -24.76 2.80 -23.48
CA PRO A 5 -25.25 2.59 -22.13
C PRO A 5 -24.08 2.35 -21.18
N LEU A 6 -24.08 3.04 -20.03
CA LEU A 6 -23.11 2.81 -18.97
C LEU A 6 -23.04 1.30 -18.65
N PRO A 7 -21.84 0.71 -18.55
CA PRO A 7 -21.71 -0.69 -18.20
C PRO A 7 -22.44 -0.93 -16.87
N ARG A 8 -23.35 -1.92 -16.84
CA ARG A 8 -24.08 -2.29 -15.60
C ARG A 8 -23.07 -2.46 -14.45
N CYS A 9 -23.22 -1.65 -13.41
CA CYS A 9 -22.40 -1.70 -12.21
C CYS A 9 -22.44 -3.13 -11.64
N ARG A 10 -21.33 -3.86 -11.77
CA ARG A 10 -21.23 -5.23 -11.26
C ARG A 10 -21.09 -5.15 -9.74
N ARG A 11 -21.90 -5.93 -9.01
CA ARG A 11 -21.86 -5.94 -7.54
C ARG A 11 -20.46 -6.35 -7.05
N PRO A 12 -19.96 -5.73 -5.97
CA PRO A 12 -18.70 -6.11 -5.32
C PRO A 12 -18.70 -7.57 -4.88
N LEU A 13 -17.51 -8.19 -4.87
CA LEU A 13 -17.31 -9.53 -4.32
C LEU A 13 -16.99 -9.41 -2.84
N GLU A 14 -17.81 -9.98 -1.97
CA GLU A 14 -17.61 -9.91 -0.51
C GLU A 14 -16.73 -11.06 0.01
N VAL A 15 -15.50 -11.15 -0.49
CA VAL A 15 -14.56 -12.22 -0.09
C VAL A 15 -13.80 -11.90 1.19
N PHE A 16 -13.54 -10.63 1.47
CA PHE A 16 -12.89 -10.20 2.72
C PHE A 16 -13.90 -10.03 3.85
N LYS A 17 -13.81 -10.91 4.85
CA LYS A 17 -14.60 -10.86 6.08
C LYS A 17 -13.92 -9.93 7.08
N ARG A 18 -14.59 -8.85 7.47
CA ARG A 18 -14.10 -7.91 8.48
C ARG A 18 -13.99 -8.59 9.84
N PHE A 19 -12.97 -8.23 10.60
CA PHE A 19 -12.91 -8.57 12.01
C PHE A 19 -14.01 -7.84 12.78
N SER A 20 -14.79 -8.57 13.58
CA SER A 20 -15.92 -8.01 14.33
C SER A 20 -15.48 -6.98 15.39
N GLY A 21 -14.26 -7.10 15.92
CA GLY A 21 -13.68 -6.14 16.87
C GLY A 21 -13.06 -4.89 16.22
N ASN A 22 -13.29 -4.66 14.91
CA ASN A 22 -12.78 -3.47 14.25
C ASN A 22 -13.32 -2.16 14.87
N PRO A 23 -12.54 -1.06 14.80
CA PRO A 23 -11.17 -1.00 14.29
C PRO A 23 -10.13 -1.43 15.34
N ILE A 24 -9.09 -2.12 14.88
CA ILE A 24 -8.00 -2.69 15.70
C ILE A 24 -6.99 -1.65 16.19
N LEU A 25 -6.84 -0.51 15.49
CA LEU A 25 -6.08 0.65 15.99
C LEU A 25 -6.91 1.92 15.88
N LYS A 26 -6.90 2.68 16.97
CA LYS A 26 -7.54 3.99 17.10
C LYS A 26 -6.50 5.02 17.58
N PRO A 27 -6.69 6.31 17.25
CA PRO A 27 -5.90 7.39 17.83
C PRO A 27 -5.94 7.36 19.37
N LEU A 28 -4.79 7.62 20.00
CA LEU A 28 -4.69 7.68 21.46
C LEU A 28 -4.78 9.13 21.91
N ARG A 29 -5.86 9.45 22.64
CA ARG A 29 -6.00 10.77 23.26
C ARG A 29 -4.80 11.04 24.17
N GLY A 30 -4.25 12.25 24.09
CA GLY A 30 -3.08 12.66 24.87
C GLY A 30 -1.72 12.27 24.28
N SER A 31 -1.66 11.46 23.23
CA SER A 31 -0.38 11.23 22.54
C SER A 31 -0.02 12.43 21.67
N PRO A 32 1.20 13.01 21.77
CA PRO A 32 1.57 14.19 20.99
C PRO A 32 1.69 13.93 19.49
N TRP A 33 1.81 12.66 19.05
CA TRP A 33 2.11 12.29 17.67
C TRP A 33 1.10 11.33 17.03
N GLU A 34 0.13 10.81 17.78
CA GLU A 34 -0.91 9.89 17.27
C GLU A 34 -2.31 10.16 17.85
N SER A 35 -2.57 11.39 18.32
CA SER A 35 -3.87 11.79 18.88
C SER A 35 -4.98 11.96 17.85
N ARG A 36 -4.65 12.29 16.58
CA ARG A 36 -5.65 12.65 15.57
C ARG A 36 -6.03 11.48 14.70
N ARG A 37 -5.04 10.74 14.19
CA ARG A 37 -5.22 9.72 13.15
C ARG A 37 -4.18 8.61 13.30
N VAL A 38 -4.63 7.37 13.12
CA VAL A 38 -3.79 6.16 13.10
C VAL A 38 -4.36 5.22 12.04
N PHE A 39 -3.72 5.11 10.89
CA PHE A 39 -4.27 4.39 9.73
C PHE A 39 -3.12 3.88 8.84
N ASN A 40 -3.45 3.28 7.69
CA ASN A 40 -2.51 2.84 6.65
C ASN A 40 -1.28 2.09 7.20
N CYS A 41 -1.45 0.79 7.31
CA CYS A 41 -0.55 -0.07 8.08
C CYS A 41 0.19 -1.04 7.16
N ALA A 42 1.53 -0.98 7.15
CA ALA A 42 2.34 -2.09 6.67
C ALA A 42 2.25 -3.25 7.66
N ALA A 43 2.39 -4.48 7.17
CA ALA A 43 2.41 -5.65 8.04
C ALA A 43 3.27 -6.78 7.46
N PHE A 44 3.89 -7.57 8.33
CA PHE A 44 4.56 -8.82 7.97
C PHE A 44 4.54 -9.79 9.15
N TYR A 45 4.62 -11.10 8.86
CA TYR A 45 4.75 -12.14 9.87
C TYR A 45 6.21 -12.54 10.07
N GLU A 46 6.62 -12.68 11.33
CA GLU A 46 7.94 -13.16 11.72
C GLU A 46 7.93 -13.66 13.17
N ARG A 47 8.63 -14.77 13.46
CA ARG A 47 8.77 -15.33 14.81
C ARG A 47 7.47 -15.42 15.63
N GLY A 48 6.41 -15.96 15.04
CA GLY A 48 5.13 -16.17 15.75
C GLY A 48 4.29 -14.91 15.94
N ARG A 49 4.66 -13.78 15.32
CA ARG A 49 3.97 -12.50 15.49
C ARG A 49 3.76 -11.82 14.15
N ILE A 50 2.66 -11.09 14.05
CA ILE A 50 2.45 -10.09 13.02
C ILE A 50 2.94 -8.74 13.54
N HIS A 51 3.93 -8.20 12.85
CA HIS A 51 4.49 -6.88 13.09
C HIS A 51 3.81 -5.87 12.18
N ARG A 52 3.42 -4.73 12.74
CA ARG A 52 2.70 -3.66 12.06
C ARG A 52 3.46 -2.36 12.19
N VAL A 53 3.62 -1.68 11.06
CA VAL A 53 4.15 -0.30 11.01
C VAL A 53 3.06 0.59 10.45
N TYR A 54 2.48 1.42 11.31
CA TYR A 54 1.28 2.21 11.00
C TYR A 54 1.61 3.69 10.86
N TRP A 55 0.91 4.38 9.96
CA TRP A 55 0.97 5.83 9.88
C TRP A 55 0.13 6.47 11.00
N ALA A 56 0.71 7.45 11.69
CA ALA A 56 -0.02 8.31 12.62
C ALA A 56 0.29 9.81 12.47
N GLN A 57 -0.64 10.62 12.95
CA GLN A 57 -0.50 12.08 13.11
C GLN A 57 -1.07 12.54 14.45
N GLY A 58 -0.37 13.46 15.10
CA GLY A 58 -0.80 14.17 16.30
C GLY A 58 -1.18 15.61 15.99
N GLU A 59 -1.25 16.46 17.01
CA GLU A 59 -1.67 17.86 16.87
C GLU A 59 -0.74 18.71 16.00
N ASP A 60 0.51 18.31 15.87
CA ASP A 60 1.49 18.96 14.99
C ASP A 60 1.27 18.68 13.49
N ASN A 61 0.34 17.76 13.14
CA ASN A 61 0.05 17.31 11.79
C ASN A 61 1.28 16.75 11.02
N ILE A 62 2.32 16.31 11.72
CA ILE A 62 3.49 15.69 11.11
C ILE A 62 3.28 14.18 11.05
N SER A 63 3.31 13.61 9.84
CA SER A 63 3.16 12.17 9.63
C SER A 63 4.39 11.41 10.11
N ARG A 64 4.17 10.43 11.00
CA ARG A 64 5.20 9.54 11.54
C ARG A 64 4.71 8.11 11.50
N LEU A 65 5.64 7.16 11.67
CA LEU A 65 5.30 5.74 11.70
C LEU A 65 5.48 5.15 13.09
N GLY A 66 4.45 4.48 13.57
CA GLY A 66 4.42 3.75 14.83
C GLY A 66 4.61 2.25 14.65
N TYR A 67 4.80 1.54 15.75
CA TYR A 67 4.87 0.08 15.78
C TYR A 67 3.80 -0.51 16.68
N ALA A 68 3.17 -1.58 16.19
CA ALA A 68 2.35 -2.47 16.98
C ALA A 68 2.59 -3.94 16.61
N SER A 69 2.29 -4.87 17.50
CA SER A 69 2.34 -6.31 17.19
C SER A 69 1.22 -7.11 17.85
N THR A 70 1.03 -8.32 17.35
CA THR A 70 -0.03 -9.25 17.74
C THR A 70 0.41 -10.67 17.36
N SER A 71 -0.03 -11.67 18.11
CA SER A 71 0.11 -13.09 17.73
C SER A 71 -1.10 -13.62 16.95
N ASP A 72 -2.29 -13.05 17.17
CA ASP A 72 -3.55 -13.54 16.58
C ASP A 72 -3.98 -12.76 15.32
N GLY A 73 -3.28 -11.67 15.01
CA GLY A 73 -3.56 -10.80 13.85
C GLY A 73 -4.56 -9.69 14.11
N PHE A 74 -5.26 -9.69 15.25
CA PHE A 74 -6.35 -8.76 15.50
C PHE A 74 -6.10 -7.91 16.75
N HIS A 75 -5.81 -8.52 17.88
CA HIS A 75 -5.68 -7.83 19.16
C HIS A 75 -4.28 -7.25 19.33
N ILE A 76 -4.21 -5.98 19.76
CA ILE A 76 -2.92 -5.31 20.01
C ILE A 76 -2.33 -5.84 21.31
N GLU A 77 -1.21 -6.55 21.23
CA GLU A 77 -0.46 -7.01 22.40
C GLU A 77 0.68 -6.05 22.74
N GLU A 78 1.25 -5.40 21.73
CA GLU A 78 2.28 -4.38 21.92
C GLU A 78 1.99 -3.18 21.02
N ARG A 79 2.14 -1.98 21.56
CA ARG A 79 2.15 -0.70 20.83
C ARG A 79 3.14 0.23 21.50
N LEU A 80 4.12 0.72 20.75
CA LEU A 80 5.16 1.57 21.32
C LEU A 80 4.65 3.01 21.52
N LYS A 81 5.11 3.64 22.60
CA LYS A 81 4.74 5.02 22.96
C LYS A 81 5.34 6.08 22.04
N HIS A 82 6.45 5.76 21.39
CA HIS A 82 7.20 6.65 20.52
C HIS A 82 7.21 6.15 19.08
N PRO A 83 7.25 7.05 18.09
CA PRO A 83 7.36 6.68 16.69
C PRO A 83 8.68 5.93 16.44
N ILE A 84 8.64 4.95 15.54
CA ILE A 84 9.82 4.20 15.12
C ILE A 84 10.50 4.80 13.89
N PHE A 85 9.81 5.72 13.21
CA PHE A 85 10.27 6.42 12.03
C PHE A 85 9.60 7.79 11.92
N GLN A 86 10.38 8.81 11.58
CA GLN A 86 9.93 10.19 11.48
C GLN A 86 10.71 10.92 10.38
N PRO A 87 10.22 12.08 9.93
CA PRO A 87 10.93 12.94 9.00
C PRO A 87 12.37 13.20 9.42
N SER A 88 13.30 13.09 8.47
CA SER A 88 14.65 13.63 8.59
C SER A 88 14.66 15.15 8.31
N SER A 89 15.85 15.74 8.32
CA SER A 89 16.09 17.13 7.87
C SER A 89 15.92 17.32 6.36
N SER A 90 15.70 16.24 5.61
CA SER A 90 15.46 16.30 4.17
C SER A 90 14.18 17.06 3.85
N ARG A 91 14.28 18.03 2.94
CA ARG A 91 13.14 18.78 2.41
C ARG A 91 12.07 17.90 1.76
N PHE A 92 12.44 16.68 1.34
CA PHE A 92 11.54 15.76 0.65
C PHE A 92 10.50 15.10 1.56
N GLU A 93 10.74 15.07 2.87
CA GLU A 93 9.85 14.43 3.84
C GLU A 93 9.54 15.31 5.05
N MET A 94 9.88 16.61 4.99
CA MET A 94 9.74 17.53 6.12
C MET A 94 8.31 17.71 6.66
N TYR A 95 7.29 17.32 5.89
CA TYR A 95 5.89 17.34 6.34
C TYR A 95 5.42 15.96 6.81
N GLY A 96 6.14 14.88 6.49
CA GLY A 96 5.72 13.56 6.89
C GLY A 96 6.34 12.39 6.14
N CYS A 97 6.33 11.24 6.81
CA CYS A 97 6.52 9.92 6.22
C CYS A 97 5.19 9.16 6.30
N GLU A 98 4.63 8.77 5.16
CA GLU A 98 3.24 8.29 5.04
C GLU A 98 3.18 6.94 4.35
N ASP A 99 2.08 6.21 4.52
CA ASP A 99 1.78 4.96 3.83
C ASP A 99 2.96 3.97 3.71
N PRO A 100 3.50 3.45 4.81
CA PRO A 100 4.62 2.51 4.74
C PRO A 100 4.20 1.20 4.09
N ARG A 101 5.09 0.58 3.30
CA ARG A 101 5.00 -0.84 2.89
C ARG A 101 6.32 -1.52 3.18
N LEU A 102 6.27 -2.78 3.59
CA LEU A 102 7.44 -3.53 4.03
C LEU A 102 7.65 -4.77 3.18
N THR A 103 8.82 -4.89 2.57
CA THR A 103 9.23 -6.05 1.77
C THR A 103 10.46 -6.69 2.42
N LYS A 104 10.35 -7.98 2.78
CA LYS A 104 11.49 -8.78 3.27
C LYS A 104 12.35 -9.20 2.07
N LEU A 105 13.64 -8.87 2.10
CA LEU A 105 14.58 -9.19 1.04
C LEU A 105 16.01 -9.19 1.57
N ASN A 106 16.79 -10.25 1.28
CA ASN A 106 18.21 -10.37 1.64
C ASN A 106 18.51 -10.10 3.13
N GLY A 107 17.69 -10.65 4.05
CA GLY A 107 17.86 -10.47 5.50
C GLY A 107 17.52 -9.07 6.04
N LYS A 108 17.00 -8.18 5.18
CA LYS A 108 16.57 -6.82 5.50
C LYS A 108 15.06 -6.67 5.31
N LEU A 109 14.49 -5.71 6.01
CA LEU A 109 13.17 -5.14 5.74
C LEU A 109 13.38 -3.84 4.97
N TYR A 110 13.01 -3.84 3.70
CA TYR A 110 12.95 -2.63 2.89
C TYR A 110 11.60 -1.96 3.11
N MET A 111 11.62 -0.65 3.39
CA MET A 111 10.43 0.14 3.56
C MET A 111 10.32 1.17 2.45
N THR A 112 9.28 1.03 1.62
CA THR A 112 8.82 2.10 0.74
C THR A 112 7.76 2.91 1.47
N TYR A 113 7.75 4.22 1.27
CA TYR A 113 6.80 5.12 1.90
C TYR A 113 6.60 6.36 1.03
N THR A 114 5.55 7.14 1.31
CA THR A 114 5.37 8.46 0.72
C THR A 114 6.16 9.47 1.57
N ALA A 115 7.20 10.04 0.97
CA ALA A 115 7.93 11.18 1.49
C ALA A 115 7.16 12.46 1.12
N TYR A 116 6.54 13.08 2.12
CA TYR A 116 5.76 14.30 1.93
C TYR A 116 6.56 15.53 2.35
N GLY A 117 6.86 16.39 1.38
CA GLY A 117 7.78 17.49 1.58
C GLY A 117 7.59 18.61 0.57
N ARG A 118 8.68 19.31 0.25
CA ARG A 118 8.69 20.47 -0.64
C ARG A 118 9.43 20.17 -1.94
N THR A 119 8.85 20.59 -3.06
CA THR A 119 9.55 20.66 -4.36
C THR A 119 10.17 22.05 -4.59
N LEU A 120 11.00 22.18 -5.62
CA LEU A 120 11.52 23.46 -6.09
C LEU A 120 10.41 24.23 -6.80
N ARG A 121 10.30 25.50 -6.44
CA ARG A 121 9.31 26.40 -7.03
C ARG A 121 9.92 26.98 -8.30
N TRP A 122 9.64 26.41 -9.46
CA TRP A 122 10.18 26.90 -10.73
C TRP A 122 9.33 28.05 -11.32
N ARG A 123 8.05 28.16 -10.94
CA ARG A 123 7.15 29.28 -11.28
C ARG A 123 6.32 29.70 -10.07
N LYS A 124 5.83 30.96 -10.03
CA LYS A 124 4.97 31.45 -8.95
C LYS A 124 3.75 30.54 -8.69
N THR A 125 3.24 29.87 -9.72
CA THR A 125 2.07 28.97 -9.71
C THR A 125 2.38 27.49 -9.43
N SER A 126 3.66 27.10 -9.33
CA SER A 126 4.02 25.69 -9.08
C SER A 126 3.65 25.25 -7.67
N LYS A 127 3.20 23.99 -7.52
CA LYS A 127 2.94 23.37 -6.21
C LYS A 127 4.21 23.47 -5.37
N LEU A 128 4.08 23.96 -4.14
CA LEU A 128 5.20 23.99 -3.19
C LEU A 128 5.41 22.64 -2.51
N ARG A 129 4.35 21.83 -2.43
CA ARG A 129 4.35 20.52 -1.78
C ARG A 129 4.45 19.41 -2.79
N LEU A 130 5.18 18.36 -2.41
CA LEU A 130 5.42 17.18 -3.22
C LEU A 130 5.21 15.96 -2.34
N ALA A 131 4.57 14.96 -2.91
CA ALA A 131 4.55 13.63 -2.33
C ALA A 131 5.25 12.70 -3.32
N GLN A 132 6.37 12.14 -2.89
CA GLN A 132 7.21 11.29 -3.74
C GLN A 132 7.51 9.98 -3.02
N ILE A 133 8.17 9.06 -3.73
CA ILE A 133 8.65 7.81 -3.15
C ILE A 133 9.85 8.08 -2.25
N GLY A 134 9.78 7.58 -1.01
CA GLY A 134 10.91 7.34 -0.15
C GLY A 134 11.17 5.84 -0.02
N LEU A 135 12.44 5.47 0.09
CA LEU A 135 12.90 4.12 0.31
C LEU A 135 13.98 4.13 1.40
N THR A 136 13.90 3.17 2.31
CA THR A 136 14.94 2.89 3.30
C THR A 136 14.96 1.41 3.62
N TRP A 137 15.83 0.98 4.52
CA TRP A 137 15.88 -0.40 4.99
C TRP A 137 16.32 -0.48 6.44
N ILE A 138 16.07 -1.62 7.07
CA ILE A 138 16.59 -1.98 8.39
C ILE A 138 16.91 -3.47 8.37
N SER A 139 17.94 -3.92 9.10
CA SER A 139 18.18 -5.36 9.21
C SER A 139 17.00 -6.03 9.93
N LEU A 140 16.62 -7.24 9.53
CA LEU A 140 15.52 -7.95 10.19
C LEU A 140 15.83 -8.14 11.69
N LYS A 141 17.09 -8.43 12.02
CA LYS A 141 17.56 -8.54 13.41
C LYS A 141 17.33 -7.25 14.20
N ASP A 142 17.77 -6.10 13.68
CA ASP A 142 17.61 -4.81 14.36
C ASP A 142 16.13 -4.44 14.54
N PHE A 143 15.28 -4.72 13.55
CA PHE A 143 13.84 -4.49 13.66
C PHE A 143 13.21 -5.33 14.78
N LEU A 144 13.50 -6.64 14.81
CA LEU A 144 12.96 -7.56 15.82
C LEU A 144 13.48 -7.25 17.23
N GLU A 145 14.72 -6.80 17.32
CA GLU A 145 15.36 -6.36 18.58
C GLU A 145 15.09 -4.88 18.89
N LYS A 146 14.17 -4.24 18.14
CA LYS A 146 13.68 -2.85 18.34
C LYS A 146 14.79 -1.80 18.35
N ARG A 147 15.91 -2.07 17.67
CA ARG A 147 16.96 -1.09 17.40
C ARG A 147 16.61 -0.37 16.11
N TRP A 148 15.94 0.77 16.19
CA TRP A 148 15.45 1.54 15.04
C TRP A 148 16.56 2.24 14.22
N ARG A 149 17.58 1.47 13.81
CA ARG A 149 18.72 1.89 12.99
C ARG A 149 18.37 1.74 11.52
N TRP A 150 17.46 2.59 11.06
CA TRP A 150 17.12 2.68 9.66
C TRP A 150 18.32 3.15 8.85
N GLY A 151 18.51 2.56 7.67
CA GLY A 151 19.51 2.95 6.70
C GLY A 151 19.23 4.33 6.10
N PRO A 152 20.03 4.73 5.10
CA PRO A 152 19.88 6.03 4.44
C PRO A 152 18.49 6.19 3.82
N ARG A 153 18.10 7.47 3.62
CA ARG A 153 16.92 7.84 2.84
C ARG A 153 17.30 7.85 1.37
N ILE A 154 16.62 7.03 0.59
CA ILE A 154 16.74 6.97 -0.86
C ILE A 154 15.44 7.54 -1.42
N TYR A 155 15.55 8.40 -2.43
CA TYR A 155 14.40 8.95 -3.15
C TYR A 155 14.51 8.49 -4.61
N PRO A 156 13.90 7.33 -4.97
CA PRO A 156 14.13 6.70 -6.27
C PRO A 156 13.88 7.62 -7.48
N LEU A 157 12.82 8.41 -7.41
CA LEU A 157 12.40 9.35 -8.46
C LEU A 157 12.18 10.72 -7.82
N PRO A 158 13.28 11.45 -7.50
CA PRO A 158 13.17 12.70 -6.77
C PRO A 158 12.44 13.75 -7.62
N TYR A 159 11.64 14.59 -6.97
CA TYR A 159 10.83 15.64 -7.59
C TYR A 159 9.62 15.17 -8.43
N VAL A 160 9.36 13.87 -8.51
CA VAL A 160 8.18 13.31 -9.19
C VAL A 160 7.02 13.12 -8.19
N ASP A 161 5.82 13.60 -8.54
CA ASP A 161 4.60 13.36 -7.74
C ASP A 161 4.19 11.89 -7.91
N ASP A 162 4.64 11.06 -6.99
CA ASP A 162 4.63 9.61 -7.09
C ASP A 162 4.38 8.97 -5.72
N LYS A 163 3.52 7.96 -5.70
CA LYS A 163 3.05 7.30 -4.46
C LYS A 163 2.93 5.80 -4.65
N ASN A 164 2.46 5.13 -3.60
CA ASN A 164 2.01 3.74 -3.69
C ASN A 164 3.11 2.78 -4.17
N CYS A 165 4.37 3.10 -3.86
CA CYS A 165 5.50 2.28 -4.24
C CYS A 165 5.50 0.98 -3.42
N VAL A 166 5.67 -0.15 -4.09
CA VAL A 166 5.86 -1.48 -3.50
C VAL A 166 7.00 -2.18 -4.20
N LEU A 167 7.84 -2.87 -3.44
CA LEU A 167 8.91 -3.71 -3.97
C LEU A 167 8.43 -5.16 -4.04
N PHE A 168 8.78 -5.83 -5.13
CA PHE A 168 8.70 -7.29 -5.17
C PHE A 168 9.75 -7.90 -4.22
N PRO A 169 9.42 -9.01 -3.53
CA PRO A 169 10.33 -9.67 -2.59
C PRO A 169 11.35 -10.59 -3.29
N GLU A 170 11.48 -10.52 -4.62
CA GLU A 170 12.53 -11.18 -5.38
C GLU A 170 12.89 -10.40 -6.65
N LYS A 171 13.93 -10.88 -7.33
CA LYS A 171 14.41 -10.30 -8.59
C LYS A 171 13.74 -10.98 -9.79
N PHE A 172 13.57 -10.20 -10.85
CA PHE A 172 13.16 -10.68 -12.17
C PHE A 172 14.30 -10.39 -13.14
N ASP A 173 14.79 -11.43 -13.82
CA ASP A 173 15.96 -11.35 -14.71
C ASP A 173 17.15 -10.61 -14.09
N GLY A 174 17.45 -10.93 -12.82
CA GLY A 174 18.56 -10.35 -12.06
C GLY A 174 18.34 -8.91 -11.55
N LYS A 175 17.20 -8.28 -11.86
CA LYS A 175 16.85 -6.90 -11.49
C LYS A 175 15.81 -6.86 -10.37
N TYR A 176 15.93 -5.86 -9.51
CA TYR A 176 14.87 -5.50 -8.57
C TYR A 176 13.74 -4.81 -9.30
N VAL A 177 12.51 -5.07 -8.85
CA VAL A 177 11.29 -4.54 -9.45
C VAL A 177 10.48 -3.80 -8.41
N MET A 178 10.02 -2.60 -8.77
CA MET A 178 8.99 -1.91 -8.00
C MET A 178 7.77 -1.63 -8.87
N TYR A 179 6.59 -1.69 -8.27
CA TYR A 179 5.45 -0.93 -8.76
C TYR A 179 5.35 0.39 -8.03
N HIS A 180 4.93 1.42 -8.74
CA HIS A 180 4.71 2.76 -8.20
C HIS A 180 3.59 3.47 -8.98
N ARG A 181 3.29 4.72 -8.67
CA ARG A 181 2.07 5.36 -9.16
C ARG A 181 2.31 6.84 -9.45
N ILE A 182 2.65 7.09 -10.71
CA ILE A 182 2.42 8.38 -11.34
C ILE A 182 0.96 8.40 -11.84
N PRO A 183 0.07 9.23 -11.26
CA PRO A 183 -1.36 9.18 -11.56
C PRO A 183 -1.68 9.26 -13.06
N PRO A 184 -2.75 8.57 -13.52
CA PRO A 184 -3.67 7.74 -12.74
C PRO A 184 -3.30 6.24 -12.65
N HIS A 185 -2.13 5.86 -13.18
CA HIS A 185 -1.78 4.47 -13.50
C HIS A 185 -0.79 3.85 -12.50
N ILE A 186 -0.77 2.51 -12.43
CA ILE A 186 0.34 1.79 -11.80
C ILE A 186 1.43 1.58 -12.85
N TRP A 187 2.65 1.95 -12.48
CA TRP A 187 3.85 1.83 -13.29
C TRP A 187 4.76 0.77 -12.71
N ILE A 188 5.54 0.11 -13.57
CA ILE A 188 6.63 -0.77 -13.21
C ILE A 188 7.97 -0.08 -13.48
N SER A 189 8.94 -0.30 -12.59
CA SER A 189 10.34 0.08 -12.76
C SER A 189 11.28 -1.06 -12.43
N TYR A 190 12.42 -1.11 -13.13
CA TYR A 190 13.49 -2.08 -12.91
C TYR A 190 14.79 -1.41 -12.52
N SER A 191 15.53 -1.99 -11.57
CA SER A 191 16.89 -1.56 -11.25
C SER A 191 17.85 -2.72 -10.97
N ALA A 192 19.13 -2.54 -11.28
CA ALA A 192 20.19 -3.46 -10.90
C ALA A 192 20.50 -3.41 -9.38
N SER A 193 20.17 -2.31 -8.71
CA SER A 193 20.35 -2.12 -7.26
C SER A 193 19.07 -1.59 -6.61
N LEU A 194 18.99 -1.62 -5.28
CA LEU A 194 17.86 -1.00 -4.55
C LEU A 194 18.09 0.50 -4.29
N GLU A 195 19.20 1.06 -4.78
CA GLU A 195 19.65 2.41 -4.45
C GLU A 195 19.54 3.38 -5.63
N ASP A 196 19.90 2.94 -6.83
CA ASP A 196 19.89 3.76 -8.05
C ASP A 196 18.73 3.35 -8.96
N TRP A 197 17.74 4.21 -9.10
CA TRP A 197 16.60 4.03 -10.00
C TRP A 197 16.61 5.04 -11.16
N SER A 198 17.67 5.84 -11.30
CA SER A 198 17.75 6.93 -12.29
C SER A 198 17.77 6.44 -13.73
N LYS A 199 18.29 5.22 -13.96
CA LYS A 199 18.33 4.54 -15.27
C LYS A 199 17.21 3.51 -15.41
N SER A 200 16.21 3.56 -14.54
CA SER A 200 15.14 2.56 -14.58
C SER A 200 14.25 2.77 -15.80
N PHE A 201 13.81 1.66 -16.37
CA PHE A 201 12.79 1.65 -17.41
C PHE A 201 11.42 1.76 -16.74
N HIS A 202 10.64 2.77 -17.09
CA HIS A 202 9.31 3.02 -16.55
C HIS A 202 8.23 2.68 -17.57
N ARG A 203 7.30 1.78 -17.20
CA ARG A 203 6.17 1.43 -18.08
C ARG A 203 4.87 1.37 -17.30
N ILE A 204 3.77 1.80 -17.92
CA ILE A 204 2.43 1.57 -17.38
C ILE A 204 2.13 0.08 -17.43
N VAL A 205 1.76 -0.51 -16.29
CA VAL A 205 1.44 -1.95 -16.19
C VAL A 205 -0.02 -2.20 -15.83
N MET A 206 -0.69 -1.23 -15.17
CA MET A 206 -2.14 -1.27 -14.98
C MET A 206 -2.75 0.13 -15.12
N GLN A 207 -3.95 0.18 -15.69
CA GLN A 207 -4.74 1.40 -15.86
C GLN A 207 -6.14 1.26 -15.23
N PRO A 208 -6.79 2.36 -14.81
CA PRO A 208 -8.23 2.38 -14.54
C PRO A 208 -9.04 1.92 -15.76
N GLN A 209 -9.95 0.97 -15.57
CA GLN A 209 -10.82 0.45 -16.64
C GLN A 209 -12.29 0.28 -16.21
N GLU A 210 -12.59 0.44 -14.91
CA GLU A 210 -13.94 0.24 -14.35
C GLU A 210 -14.40 1.46 -13.52
N GLU A 211 -15.71 1.63 -13.34
CA GLU A 211 -16.29 2.79 -12.65
C GLU A 211 -15.78 2.99 -11.21
N TRP A 212 -15.54 1.89 -10.49
CA TRP A 212 -15.10 1.92 -9.10
C TRP A 212 -13.64 2.38 -8.94
N GLU A 213 -12.89 2.41 -10.04
CA GLU A 213 -11.48 2.81 -10.11
C GLU A 213 -11.25 4.01 -11.05
N TRP A 214 -12.33 4.69 -11.47
CA TRP A 214 -12.38 5.76 -12.47
C TRP A 214 -11.28 6.83 -12.38
N VAL A 215 -11.01 7.37 -11.19
CA VAL A 215 -10.11 8.52 -11.01
C VAL A 215 -8.65 8.10 -11.07
N LYS A 216 -8.30 6.99 -10.40
CA LYS A 216 -6.93 6.47 -10.29
C LYS A 216 -6.93 5.10 -9.60
N ILE A 217 -5.85 4.38 -9.85
CA ILE A 217 -5.48 3.17 -9.10
C ILE A 217 -4.09 3.32 -8.48
N GLY A 218 -3.75 2.45 -7.53
CA GLY A 218 -2.40 2.34 -6.99
C GLY A 218 -2.20 1.07 -6.16
N SER A 219 -0.95 0.59 -6.07
CA SER A 219 -0.62 -0.56 -5.24
C SER A 219 -0.98 -0.32 -3.76
N GLY A 220 -1.47 -1.38 -3.10
CA GLY A 220 -1.78 -1.38 -1.68
C GLY A 220 -0.64 -2.01 -0.89
N ALA A 221 -0.79 -3.31 -0.62
CA ALA A 221 0.25 -4.13 0.00
C ALA A 221 1.30 -4.58 -1.04
N PRO A 222 2.54 -4.90 -0.62
CA PRO A 222 3.51 -5.58 -1.48
C PRO A 222 2.93 -6.84 -2.13
N PRO A 223 3.34 -7.19 -3.37
CA PRO A 223 2.90 -8.42 -4.02
C PRO A 223 3.20 -9.65 -3.15
N ILE A 224 2.18 -10.48 -2.92
CA ILE A 224 2.28 -11.69 -2.08
C ILE A 224 2.41 -12.89 -3.00
N LYS A 225 3.50 -13.66 -2.87
CA LYS A 225 3.68 -14.90 -3.65
C LYS A 225 2.66 -15.93 -3.19
N LEU A 226 1.79 -16.38 -4.09
CA LEU A 226 0.77 -17.40 -3.83
C LEU A 226 0.69 -18.35 -5.02
N GLY A 227 0.90 -19.65 -4.80
CA GLY A 227 0.93 -20.64 -5.87
C GLY A 227 1.92 -20.27 -6.99
N GLU A 228 1.40 -20.21 -8.22
CA GLU A 228 2.18 -19.88 -9.43
C GLU A 228 2.07 -18.40 -9.85
N GLY A 229 1.86 -17.48 -8.91
CA GLY A 229 1.82 -16.04 -9.20
C GLY A 229 1.97 -15.16 -7.99
N TRP A 230 1.74 -13.86 -8.19
CA TRP A 230 1.73 -12.85 -7.14
C TRP A 230 0.37 -12.20 -7.04
N LEU A 231 -0.23 -12.27 -5.85
CA LEU A 231 -1.44 -11.53 -5.54
C LEU A 231 -1.07 -10.08 -5.21
N LEU A 232 -1.59 -9.15 -5.98
CA LEU A 232 -1.56 -7.72 -5.68
C LEU A 232 -2.93 -7.26 -5.20
N ILE A 233 -2.96 -6.75 -3.97
CA ILE A 233 -4.11 -6.01 -3.44
C ILE A 233 -3.87 -4.54 -3.75
N TYR A 234 -4.69 -3.97 -4.63
CA TYR A 234 -4.57 -2.58 -5.08
C TYR A 234 -5.82 -1.78 -4.70
N HIS A 235 -5.72 -0.46 -4.68
CA HIS A 235 -6.88 0.41 -4.46
C HIS A 235 -7.33 1.05 -5.76
N GLY A 236 -8.63 1.31 -5.86
CA GLY A 236 -9.28 2.09 -6.91
C GLY A 236 -10.11 3.21 -6.30
N VAL A 237 -10.18 4.34 -7.02
CA VAL A 237 -10.92 5.53 -6.60
C VAL A 237 -12.01 5.84 -7.60
N ASP A 238 -13.27 5.86 -7.16
CA ASP A 238 -14.40 6.19 -8.03
C ASP A 238 -14.56 7.72 -8.25
N ARG A 239 -15.51 8.11 -9.10
CA ARG A 239 -15.82 9.53 -9.40
C ARG A 239 -16.29 10.36 -8.20
N TYR A 240 -16.73 9.71 -7.12
CA TYR A 240 -17.13 10.34 -5.87
C TYR A 240 -16.00 10.27 -4.82
N PHE A 241 -14.79 9.90 -5.27
CA PHE A 241 -13.60 9.70 -4.46
C PHE A 241 -13.74 8.63 -3.37
N ASN A 242 -14.64 7.66 -3.52
CA ASN A 242 -14.64 6.51 -2.62
C ASN A 242 -13.45 5.60 -2.94
N TYR A 243 -12.73 5.16 -1.92
CA TYR A 243 -11.61 4.23 -2.06
C TYR A 243 -12.09 2.81 -1.74
N ARG A 244 -11.81 1.88 -2.67
CA ARG A 244 -12.09 0.45 -2.54
C ARG A 244 -10.84 -0.36 -2.84
N LEU A 245 -10.80 -1.62 -2.41
CA LEU A 245 -9.73 -2.56 -2.74
C LEU A 245 -10.17 -3.52 -3.85
N GLY A 246 -9.26 -3.79 -4.79
CA GLY A 246 -9.37 -4.84 -5.80
C GLY A 246 -8.21 -5.81 -5.74
N LEU A 247 -8.28 -6.85 -6.55
CA LEU A 247 -7.22 -7.86 -6.68
C LEU A 247 -6.72 -7.96 -8.12
N ALA A 248 -5.43 -8.16 -8.25
CA ALA A 248 -4.78 -8.59 -9.47
C ALA A 248 -3.85 -9.78 -9.19
N LEU A 249 -3.75 -10.67 -10.16
CA LEU A 249 -2.79 -11.77 -10.18
C LEU A 249 -1.73 -11.44 -11.24
N ILE A 250 -0.49 -11.39 -10.80
CA ILE A 250 0.69 -11.12 -11.63
C ILE A 250 1.38 -12.45 -11.89
N SER A 251 1.87 -12.66 -13.11
CA SER A 251 2.64 -13.86 -13.46
C SER A 251 3.87 -13.99 -12.55
N LYS A 252 4.20 -15.23 -12.19
CA LYS A 252 5.38 -15.56 -11.38
C LYS A 252 6.68 -15.11 -12.04
N ASP A 253 6.77 -15.23 -13.35
CA ASP A 253 8.00 -15.05 -14.12
C ASP A 253 8.04 -13.72 -14.88
N ASP A 254 6.88 -13.10 -15.10
CA ASP A 254 6.76 -11.83 -15.83
C ASP A 254 5.94 -10.83 -15.00
N PRO A 255 6.59 -9.87 -14.33
CA PRO A 255 5.92 -8.90 -13.48
C PRO A 255 5.13 -7.88 -14.31
N GLU A 256 5.05 -8.02 -15.63
CA GLU A 256 4.26 -7.16 -16.51
C GLU A 256 3.01 -7.84 -17.05
N ASN A 257 2.91 -9.17 -16.89
CA ASN A 257 1.74 -9.94 -17.23
C ASN A 257 0.78 -10.00 -16.04
N ILE A 258 -0.32 -9.24 -16.12
CA ILE A 258 -1.26 -9.02 -15.03
C ILE A 258 -2.70 -9.30 -15.48
N VAL A 259 -3.44 -10.06 -14.67
CA VAL A 259 -4.89 -10.16 -14.77
C VAL A 259 -5.53 -9.58 -13.52
N LYS A 260 -6.39 -8.58 -13.68
CA LYS A 260 -7.15 -7.99 -12.57
C LYS A 260 -8.62 -8.40 -12.55
N LEU A 261 -9.22 -8.40 -11.36
CA LEU A 261 -10.66 -8.47 -11.21
C LEU A 261 -11.30 -7.16 -11.68
N ARG A 262 -12.52 -7.26 -12.22
CA ARG A 262 -13.27 -6.11 -12.74
C ARG A 262 -14.15 -5.45 -11.68
N VAL A 263 -14.16 -5.99 -10.46
CA VAL A 263 -14.99 -5.57 -9.33
C VAL A 263 -14.13 -5.46 -8.08
N PRO A 264 -14.47 -4.56 -7.15
CA PRO A 264 -13.77 -4.49 -5.88
C PRO A 264 -14.10 -5.71 -5.01
N VAL A 265 -13.19 -6.02 -4.09
CA VAL A 265 -13.27 -7.12 -3.12
C VAL A 265 -13.46 -6.63 -1.67
N LEU A 266 -13.25 -5.33 -1.43
CA LEU A 266 -13.56 -4.67 -0.18
C LEU A 266 -13.97 -3.23 -0.47
N GLU A 267 -15.15 -2.83 0.02
CA GLU A 267 -15.67 -1.47 -0.12
C GLU A 267 -16.10 -0.89 1.23
N PRO A 268 -16.12 0.44 1.42
CA PRO A 268 -16.56 1.07 2.65
C PRO A 268 -18.03 0.78 2.97
N LYS A 269 -18.29 0.14 4.11
CA LYS A 269 -19.61 -0.19 4.62
C LYS A 269 -19.82 0.36 6.03
N GLU A 270 -18.82 0.19 6.87
CA GLU A 270 -18.92 0.48 8.29
C GLU A 270 -18.81 1.98 8.60
N PRO A 271 -19.43 2.47 9.70
CA PRO A 271 -19.34 3.88 10.07
C PRO A 271 -17.90 4.40 10.24
N TYR A 272 -16.97 3.56 10.69
CA TYR A 272 -15.56 3.95 10.84
C TYR A 272 -14.80 4.03 9.51
N GLU A 273 -15.38 3.56 8.41
CA GLU A 273 -14.84 3.61 7.05
C GLU A 273 -15.37 4.82 6.27
N LYS A 274 -16.30 5.59 6.85
CA LYS A 274 -16.89 6.78 6.24
C LYS A 274 -16.40 8.05 6.93
N THR A 275 -16.02 9.03 6.12
CA THR A 275 -15.70 10.38 6.60
C THR A 275 -16.96 11.13 7.03
N ARG A 276 -16.79 12.27 7.69
CA ARG A 276 -17.92 13.16 8.06
C ARG A 276 -18.73 13.63 6.85
N ASN A 277 -18.10 13.72 5.68
CA ASN A 277 -18.74 14.18 4.44
C ASN A 277 -19.36 13.02 3.65
N GLY A 278 -19.46 11.82 4.23
CA GLY A 278 -20.07 10.64 3.60
C GLY A 278 -19.16 9.88 2.64
N GLN A 279 -17.98 10.42 2.27
CA GLN A 279 -16.99 9.72 1.46
C GLN A 279 -16.49 8.46 2.18
N GLY A 280 -16.52 7.32 1.50
CA GLY A 280 -16.04 6.04 2.01
C GLY A 280 -14.59 5.78 1.64
N ILE A 281 -13.78 5.31 2.60
CA ILE A 281 -12.37 5.00 2.39
C ILE A 281 -12.02 3.68 3.07
N VAL A 282 -11.63 2.70 2.26
CA VAL A 282 -10.83 1.54 2.68
C VAL A 282 -9.54 1.51 1.86
N PHE A 283 -8.39 1.46 2.53
CA PHE A 283 -7.08 1.57 1.87
C PHE A 283 -6.05 0.69 2.59
N THR A 284 -5.30 -0.15 1.89
CA THR A 284 -4.31 -1.03 2.53
C THR A 284 -2.87 -0.65 2.16
N CYS A 285 -1.96 -0.88 3.10
CA CYS A 285 -0.52 -0.87 2.85
C CYS A 285 0.16 -2.20 3.24
N GLY A 286 -0.61 -3.17 3.74
CA GLY A 286 -0.04 -4.36 4.35
C GLY A 286 -1.07 -5.47 4.44
N ALA A 287 -0.65 -6.64 4.01
CA ALA A 287 -1.41 -7.87 4.11
C ALA A 287 -0.45 -9.01 4.41
N VAL A 288 -0.91 -9.99 5.18
CA VAL A 288 -0.09 -11.08 5.69
C VAL A 288 -0.76 -12.40 5.36
N PRO A 289 -0.11 -13.27 4.56
CA PRO A 289 -0.54 -14.66 4.43
C PRO A 289 -0.18 -15.40 5.73
N LEU A 290 -1.15 -16.09 6.33
CA LEU A 290 -0.99 -16.89 7.54
C LEU A 290 -2.04 -18.00 7.55
N ASP A 291 -1.60 -19.24 7.78
CA ASP A 291 -2.47 -20.41 7.98
C ASP A 291 -3.57 -20.61 6.91
N GLY A 292 -3.22 -20.42 5.63
CA GLY A 292 -4.14 -20.58 4.50
C GLY A 292 -5.05 -19.38 4.25
N GLU A 293 -5.00 -18.35 5.10
CA GLU A 293 -5.73 -17.09 4.94
C GLU A 293 -4.79 -15.94 4.59
N ILE A 294 -5.35 -14.84 4.08
CA ILE A 294 -4.69 -13.54 4.02
C ILE A 294 -5.44 -12.57 4.93
N ILE A 295 -4.71 -11.97 5.87
CA ILE A 295 -5.19 -10.88 6.71
C ILE A 295 -4.75 -9.56 6.08
N VAL A 296 -5.70 -8.73 5.67
CA VAL A 296 -5.49 -7.39 5.15
C VAL A 296 -5.69 -6.36 6.25
N TYR A 297 -4.69 -5.52 6.47
CA TYR A 297 -4.78 -4.36 7.35
C TYR A 297 -5.08 -3.12 6.53
N TYR A 298 -6.18 -2.44 6.85
CA TYR A 298 -6.66 -1.31 6.04
C TYR A 298 -6.98 -0.08 6.88
N GLY A 299 -6.64 1.10 6.38
CA GLY A 299 -7.12 2.37 6.86
C GLY A 299 -8.61 2.55 6.58
N GLY A 300 -9.36 2.94 7.61
CA GLY A 300 -10.76 3.36 7.51
C GLY A 300 -10.87 4.87 7.67
N ALA A 301 -11.44 5.55 6.66
CA ALA A 301 -11.68 7.01 6.67
C ALA A 301 -10.46 7.87 7.06
N ASP A 302 -9.24 7.44 6.67
CA ASP A 302 -7.96 8.08 7.04
C ASP A 302 -7.82 8.37 8.55
N ARG A 303 -8.35 7.49 9.40
CA ARG A 303 -8.44 7.73 10.85
C ARG A 303 -8.09 6.55 11.73
N VAL A 304 -8.49 5.36 11.32
CA VAL A 304 -8.34 4.11 12.09
C VAL A 304 -7.74 3.00 11.23
N VAL A 305 -7.22 1.94 11.85
CA VAL A 305 -6.88 0.69 11.14
C VAL A 305 -7.94 -0.36 11.47
N GLY A 306 -8.49 -1.01 10.44
CA GLY A 306 -9.26 -2.24 10.55
C GLY A 306 -8.47 -3.44 10.00
N ALA A 307 -8.98 -4.63 10.26
CA ALA A 307 -8.53 -5.88 9.65
C ALA A 307 -9.69 -6.60 8.95
N ALA A 308 -9.40 -7.29 7.86
CA ALA A 308 -10.30 -8.24 7.22
C ALA A 308 -9.49 -9.44 6.73
N LYS A 309 -10.12 -10.62 6.67
CA LYS A 309 -9.47 -11.85 6.22
C LYS A 309 -10.25 -12.55 5.11
N ALA A 310 -9.53 -13.26 4.26
CA ALA A 310 -10.11 -14.12 3.23
C ALA A 310 -9.25 -15.37 3.10
N ASP A 311 -9.89 -16.47 2.69
CA ASP A 311 -9.20 -17.72 2.39
C ASP A 311 -8.41 -17.58 1.08
N ILE A 312 -7.15 -18.05 1.06
CA ILE A 312 -6.28 -17.93 -0.12
C ILE A 312 -6.84 -18.71 -1.31
N SER A 313 -7.38 -19.92 -1.07
CA SER A 313 -7.95 -20.74 -2.15
C SER A 313 -9.19 -20.07 -2.75
N GLU A 314 -10.04 -19.45 -1.92
CA GLU A 314 -11.17 -18.66 -2.38
C GLU A 314 -10.70 -17.49 -3.27
N LEU A 315 -9.68 -16.74 -2.84
CA LEU A 315 -9.13 -15.62 -3.61
C LEU A 315 -8.55 -16.08 -4.96
N LEU A 316 -7.80 -17.19 -4.99
CA LEU A 316 -7.20 -17.70 -6.23
C LEU A 316 -8.25 -18.26 -7.20
N SER A 317 -9.32 -18.88 -6.69
CA SER A 317 -10.42 -19.40 -7.53
C SER A 317 -11.13 -18.30 -8.36
N LEU A 318 -11.05 -17.03 -7.93
CA LEU A 318 -11.57 -15.88 -8.67
C LEU A 318 -10.82 -15.67 -10.00
N PHE A 319 -9.60 -16.17 -10.11
CA PHE A 319 -8.74 -16.05 -11.30
C PHE A 319 -8.76 -17.31 -12.17
N GLU A 320 -9.10 -18.49 -11.66
CA GLU A 320 -9.10 -19.75 -12.43
C GLU A 320 -10.04 -19.72 -13.64
N LYS A 321 -11.11 -18.91 -13.60
CA LYS A 321 -12.02 -18.67 -14.73
C LYS A 321 -11.45 -17.74 -15.81
N LYS A 322 -10.25 -17.21 -15.60
CA LYS A 322 -9.56 -16.28 -16.50
C LYS A 322 -8.14 -16.78 -16.73
N LYS A 323 -7.88 -17.34 -17.92
CA LYS A 323 -6.50 -17.66 -18.30
C LYS A 323 -5.65 -16.38 -18.20
N LEU A 324 -4.47 -16.48 -17.59
CA LEU A 324 -3.39 -15.49 -17.77
C LEU A 324 -3.04 -15.51 -19.26
N VAL A 325 -3.70 -14.66 -20.05
CA VAL A 325 -3.36 -14.50 -21.45
C VAL A 325 -2.18 -13.55 -21.50
N SER A 326 -1.03 -14.03 -21.95
CA SER A 326 0.11 -13.17 -22.31
C SER A 326 -0.43 -12.04 -23.20
N PRO A 327 -0.26 -10.76 -22.83
CA PRO A 327 -0.62 -9.69 -23.72
C PRO A 327 0.28 -9.81 -24.95
N ALA A 328 -0.30 -10.09 -26.11
CA ALA A 328 0.26 -9.61 -27.35
C ALA A 328 0.52 -8.11 -27.13
N LYS A 329 1.79 -7.71 -27.27
CA LYS A 329 2.26 -6.32 -27.08
C LYS A 329 1.26 -5.33 -27.71
N GLN A 330 0.41 -4.74 -26.87
CA GLN A 330 -0.40 -3.57 -27.20
C GLN A 330 0.05 -2.48 -26.24
N PHE A 331 1.15 -1.82 -26.56
CA PHE A 331 1.22 -0.49 -27.16
C PHE A 331 2.70 -0.14 -27.37
#